data_AF-A0A2H0MY94-F1
#
_entry.id   AF-A0A2H0MY94-F1
#
_cell.length_a   1.000
_cell.length_b   1.000
_cell.length_c   1.000
_cell.angle_alpha   90.00
_cell.angle_beta   90.00
_cell.angle_gamma   90.00
#
_symmetry.space_group_name_H-M   'P 1'
#
loop_
_entity.id
_entity.type
_entity.pdbx_description
1 polymer ?
#
loop_
_entity_poly.entity_id
_entity_poly.type
_entity_poly.pdbx_seq_one_letter_code
_entity_poly.pdbx_strand_id
1 'polypeptide(L)'
;MNKIIAVFFCLWIFLGCEKLEESPLMLAPNSEPSAVQNNDRGLENFQKREYFDAMLNFNQAQEADFSSGEVHFNFALALHMLNKGKRAQEQFQLAKKYAEGNPLILESKLLNKYLGN
;
A
#
# COMPACT_ATOMS: atom_id res chain seq x y z
N MET A 1 -43.91 32.35 22.96
CA MET A 1 -43.53 33.13 21.76
C MET A 1 -42.04 32.97 21.51
N ASN A 2 -41.71 32.48 20.31
CA ASN A 2 -40.40 32.06 19.82
C ASN A 2 -39.30 33.10 19.98
N LYS A 3 -38.09 32.65 20.36
CA LYS A 3 -36.82 33.02 19.71
C LYS A 3 -35.84 31.84 19.79
N ILE A 4 -35.90 30.98 18.78
CA ILE A 4 -34.81 30.05 18.45
C ILE A 4 -33.67 30.94 17.93
N ILE A 5 -32.60 31.10 18.71
CA ILE A 5 -31.35 31.66 18.21
C ILE A 5 -30.39 30.49 18.04
N ALA A 6 -30.38 29.96 16.80
CA ALA A 6 -29.40 29.00 16.35
C ALA A 6 -28.04 29.71 16.25
N VAL A 7 -27.18 29.51 17.24
CA VAL A 7 -25.75 29.87 17.12
C VAL A 7 -25.03 28.64 16.59
N PHE A 8 -24.91 28.63 15.27
CA PHE A 8 -24.15 27.71 14.46
C PHE A 8 -22.66 27.99 14.69
N PHE A 9 -22.04 27.39 15.72
CA PHE A 9 -20.59 27.50 15.92
C PHE A 9 -19.94 26.15 15.67
N CYS A 10 -19.55 25.98 14.40
CA CYS A 10 -18.53 25.09 13.87
C CYS A 10 -18.09 23.94 14.80
N LEU A 11 -18.70 22.77 14.60
CA LEU A 11 -17.96 21.51 14.66
C LEU A 11 -16.86 21.59 13.58
N TRP A 12 -15.72 22.17 13.93
CA TRP A 12 -14.46 21.89 13.25
C TRP A 12 -14.11 20.43 13.55
N ILE A 13 -14.78 19.53 12.85
CA ILE A 13 -14.21 18.21 12.62
C ILE A 13 -12.97 18.50 11.79
N PHE A 14 -11.80 18.46 12.42
CA PHE A 14 -10.55 18.25 11.72
C PHE A 14 -10.73 16.97 10.90
N LEU A 15 -11.19 17.09 9.65
CA LEU A 15 -10.96 16.10 8.60
C LEU A 15 -9.48 16.18 8.21
N GLY A 16 -8.60 16.09 9.20
CA GLY A 16 -7.18 15.86 9.03
C GLY A 16 -6.98 14.36 8.93
N CYS A 17 -7.37 13.77 7.80
CA CYS A 17 -6.86 12.46 7.43
C CYS A 17 -6.17 12.63 6.09
N GLU A 18 -4.91 13.07 6.11
CA GLU A 18 -4.02 12.74 5.02
C GLU A 18 -3.82 11.22 5.06
N LYS A 19 -4.78 10.48 4.53
CA LYS A 19 -4.56 9.10 4.14
C LYS A 19 -3.60 9.17 2.96
N LEU A 20 -2.31 9.00 3.26
CA LEU A 20 -1.32 8.58 2.27
C LEU A 20 -1.69 7.15 1.83
N GLU A 21 -2.77 7.02 1.06
CA GLU A 21 -3.21 5.75 0.50
C GLU A 21 -2.50 5.63 -0.86
N GLU A 22 -1.28 5.10 -0.81
CA GLU A 22 -0.55 4.71 -2.01
C GLU A 22 -1.15 3.43 -2.59
N SER A 23 -1.13 3.32 -3.92
CA SER A 23 -1.74 2.20 -4.63
C SER A 23 -0.68 1.16 -5.02
N PRO A 24 -1.02 -0.14 -4.99
CA PRO A 24 -0.17 -1.18 -5.51
C PRO A 24 0.18 -0.99 -7.00
N LEU A 25 1.34 -1.51 -7.39
CA LEU A 25 1.95 -1.39 -8.72
C LEU A 25 1.72 -2.65 -9.56
N MET A 26 1.57 -2.48 -10.86
CA MET A 26 1.62 -3.61 -11.80
C MET A 26 3.06 -4.06 -12.01
N LEU A 27 3.26 -5.35 -12.30
CA LEU A 27 4.55 -5.86 -12.76
C LEU A 27 4.71 -5.62 -14.26
N ALA A 28 5.95 -5.65 -14.74
CA ALA A 28 6.22 -5.56 -16.16
C ALA A 28 5.68 -6.80 -16.91
N PRO A 29 5.19 -6.68 -18.16
CA PRO A 29 4.63 -7.82 -18.89
C PRO A 29 5.60 -8.99 -19.13
N ASN A 30 6.91 -8.76 -19.03
CA ASN A 30 7.97 -9.75 -19.18
C ASN A 30 8.52 -10.28 -17.84
N SER A 31 7.92 -9.90 -16.71
CA SER A 31 8.22 -10.47 -15.39
C SER A 31 7.83 -11.96 -15.33
N GLU A 32 8.23 -12.64 -14.25
CA GLU A 32 7.89 -14.05 -14.05
C GLU A 32 6.35 -14.25 -14.10
N PRO A 33 5.82 -15.13 -14.97
CA PRO A 33 4.37 -15.21 -15.21
C PRO A 33 3.52 -15.54 -13.99
N SER A 34 4.00 -16.39 -13.09
CA SER A 34 3.29 -16.71 -11.84
C SER A 34 3.25 -15.51 -10.90
N ALA A 35 4.31 -14.71 -10.83
CA ALA A 35 4.37 -13.47 -10.07
C ALA A 35 3.39 -12.45 -10.63
N VAL A 36 3.32 -12.28 -11.96
CA VAL A 36 2.33 -11.41 -12.62
C VAL A 36 0.90 -11.85 -12.27
N GLN A 37 0.57 -13.13 -12.45
CA GLN A 37 -0.79 -13.62 -12.18
C GLN A 37 -1.21 -13.40 -10.72
N ASN A 38 -0.32 -13.73 -9.77
CA ASN A 38 -0.63 -13.55 -8.36
C ASN A 38 -0.66 -12.06 -7.98
N ASN A 39 0.23 -11.23 -8.55
CA ASN A 39 0.18 -9.79 -8.34
C ASN A 39 -1.15 -9.20 -8.81
N ASP A 40 -1.62 -9.55 -10.01
CA ASP A 40 -2.88 -9.04 -10.57
C ASP A 40 -4.10 -9.40 -9.70
N ARG A 41 -4.16 -10.63 -9.18
CA ARG A 41 -5.17 -11.01 -8.18
C ARG A 41 -5.06 -10.18 -6.90
N GLY A 42 -3.81 -9.91 -6.47
CA GLY A 42 -3.54 -9.04 -5.34
C GLY A 42 -4.03 -7.61 -5.56
N LEU A 43 -3.81 -7.05 -6.77
CA LEU A 43 -4.33 -5.74 -7.18
C LEU A 43 -5.86 -5.70 -7.12
N GLU A 44 -6.53 -6.72 -7.68
CA GLU A 44 -7.99 -6.82 -7.68
C GLU A 44 -8.56 -6.85 -6.25
N ASN A 45 -8.01 -7.69 -5.37
CA ASN A 45 -8.43 -7.78 -3.98
C ASN A 45 -8.13 -6.49 -3.21
N PHE A 46 -7.00 -5.84 -3.48
CA PHE A 46 -6.67 -4.56 -2.85
C PHE A 46 -7.68 -3.47 -3.24
N GLN A 47 -8.07 -3.39 -4.52
CA GLN A 47 -9.10 -2.46 -4.99
C GLN A 47 -10.47 -2.70 -4.32
N LYS A 48 -10.81 -3.97 -4.04
CA LYS A 48 -12.01 -4.36 -3.28
C LYS A 48 -11.89 -4.13 -1.77
N ARG A 49 -10.73 -3.66 -1.29
CA ARG A 49 -10.38 -3.52 0.14
C ARG A 49 -10.32 -4.84 0.90
N GLU A 50 -10.15 -5.95 0.19
CA GLU A 50 -9.95 -7.31 0.71
C GLU A 50 -8.45 -7.50 1.03
N TYR A 51 -7.93 -6.71 1.97
CA TYR A 51 -6.48 -6.58 2.16
C TYR A 51 -5.79 -7.87 2.63
N PHE A 52 -6.50 -8.77 3.31
CA PHE A 52 -5.94 -10.07 3.69
C PHE A 52 -5.72 -10.96 2.46
N ASP A 53 -6.69 -11.02 1.56
CA ASP A 53 -6.57 -11.77 0.31
C ASP A 53 -5.55 -11.12 -0.63
N ALA A 54 -5.50 -9.78 -0.66
CA ALA A 54 -4.44 -9.06 -1.37
C ALA A 54 -3.06 -9.44 -0.84
N MET A 55 -2.88 -9.43 0.49
CA MET A 55 -1.64 -9.83 1.15
C MET A 55 -1.23 -11.27 0.81
N LEU A 56 -2.16 -12.22 0.79
CA LEU A 56 -1.88 -13.61 0.41
C LEU A 56 -1.41 -13.73 -1.04
N ASN A 57 -2.08 -13.04 -1.96
CA ASN A 57 -1.71 -13.04 -3.38
C ASN A 57 -0.35 -12.35 -3.61
N PHE A 58 -0.07 -11.21 -2.96
CA PHE A 58 1.26 -10.59 -3.06
C PHE A 58 2.36 -11.47 -2.45
N ASN A 59 2.08 -12.21 -1.37
CA ASN A 59 3.04 -13.19 -0.85
C ASN A 59 3.29 -14.31 -1.87
N GLN A 60 2.27 -14.81 -2.56
CA GLN A 60 2.45 -15.80 -3.63
C GLN A 60 3.26 -15.23 -4.81
N ALA A 61 3.06 -13.96 -5.15
CA ALA A 61 3.89 -13.28 -6.15
C ALA A 61 5.35 -13.21 -5.70
N GLN A 62 5.60 -12.93 -4.42
CA GLN A 62 6.94 -12.87 -3.83
C GLN A 62 7.65 -14.23 -3.85
N GLU A 63 6.93 -15.32 -3.56
CA GLU A 63 7.50 -16.67 -3.64
C GLU A 63 7.84 -17.07 -5.08
N ALA A 64 7.14 -16.51 -6.07
CA ALA A 64 7.37 -16.76 -7.48
C ALA A 64 8.53 -15.91 -8.04
N ASP A 65 8.64 -14.64 -7.63
CA ASP A 65 9.77 -13.77 -7.93
C ASP A 65 10.11 -12.87 -6.73
N PHE A 66 11.14 -13.26 -5.99
CA PHE A 66 11.65 -12.50 -4.84
C PHE A 66 12.47 -11.27 -5.25
N SER A 67 12.82 -11.11 -6.52
CA SER A 67 13.69 -10.02 -6.98
C SER A 67 12.93 -8.78 -7.45
N SER A 68 11.59 -8.81 -7.49
CA SER A 68 10.78 -7.66 -7.89
C SER A 68 10.53 -6.68 -6.74
N GLY A 69 10.96 -5.44 -6.90
CA GLY A 69 10.67 -4.35 -5.97
C GLY A 69 9.17 -4.06 -5.84
N GLU A 70 8.41 -4.13 -6.94
CA GLU A 70 6.97 -3.89 -6.98
C GLU A 70 6.20 -4.93 -6.15
N VAL A 71 6.58 -6.21 -6.24
CA VAL A 71 5.96 -7.27 -5.44
C VAL A 71 6.12 -7.00 -3.94
N HIS A 72 7.33 -6.66 -3.51
CA HIS A 72 7.60 -6.30 -2.11
C HIS A 72 6.85 -5.04 -1.68
N PHE A 73 6.80 -4.03 -2.55
CA PHE A 73 6.06 -2.80 -2.30
C PHE A 73 4.57 -3.06 -2.08
N ASN A 74 3.96 -3.85 -2.96
CA ASN A 74 2.54 -4.21 -2.89
C ASN A 74 2.21 -5.03 -1.65
N PHE A 75 3.09 -5.99 -1.30
CA PHE A 75 2.95 -6.76 -0.08
C PHE A 75 3.02 -5.84 1.16
N ALA A 76 3.96 -4.89 1.17
CA ALA A 76 4.07 -3.90 2.23
C ALA A 76 2.82 -3.03 2.39
N LEU A 77 2.21 -2.59 1.27
CA LEU A 77 0.95 -1.84 1.29
C LEU A 77 -0.19 -2.66 1.91
N ALA A 78 -0.36 -3.93 1.51
CA ALA A 78 -1.39 -4.78 2.10
C ALA A 78 -1.16 -5.03 3.59
N LEU A 79 0.09 -5.23 4.01
CA LEU A 79 0.47 -5.35 5.42
C LEU A 79 0.19 -4.06 6.21
N HIS A 80 0.46 -2.90 5.61
CA HIS A 80 0.14 -1.59 6.19
C HIS A 80 -1.36 -1.45 6.44
N MET A 81 -2.19 -1.77 5.44
CA MET A 81 -3.65 -1.71 5.57
C MET A 81 -4.21 -2.68 6.63
N LEU A 82 -3.50 -3.79 6.88
CA LEU A 82 -3.80 -4.76 7.94
C LEU A 82 -3.20 -4.39 9.30
N ASN A 83 -2.62 -3.20 9.46
CA ASN A 83 -1.93 -2.73 10.66
C ASN A 83 -0.76 -3.64 11.11
N LYS A 84 -0.12 -4.37 10.18
CA LYS A 84 1.03 -5.24 10.43
C LYS A 84 2.35 -4.48 10.23
N GLY A 85 2.52 -3.39 10.98
CA GLY A 85 3.57 -2.39 10.76
C GLY A 85 5.01 -2.93 10.68
N LYS A 86 5.41 -3.83 11.59
CA LYS A 86 6.77 -4.42 11.57
C LYS A 86 7.05 -5.17 10.26
N ARG A 87 6.10 -6.01 9.81
CA ARG A 87 6.24 -6.78 8.57
C ARG A 87 6.17 -5.87 7.34
N ALA A 88 5.34 -4.82 7.39
CA ALA A 88 5.30 -3.83 6.32
C ALA A 88 6.66 -3.13 6.17
N GLN A 89 7.32 -2.76 7.28
CA GLN A 89 8.66 -2.19 7.26
C GLN A 89 9.69 -3.13 6.63
N GLU A 90 9.70 -4.42 6.99
CA GLU A 90 10.58 -5.43 6.41
C GLU A 90 10.40 -5.52 4.88
N GLN A 91 9.15 -5.53 4.41
CA GLN A 91 8.83 -5.58 2.99
C GLN A 91 9.19 -4.27 2.27
N PHE A 92 8.99 -3.11 2.89
CA PHE A 92 9.43 -1.82 2.34
C PHE A 92 10.96 -1.72 2.21
N GLN A 93 11.73 -2.33 3.11
CA GLN A 93 13.19 -2.42 2.97
C GLN A 93 13.58 -3.24 1.73
N LEU A 94 12.90 -4.37 1.50
CA LEU A 94 13.12 -5.19 0.31
C LEU A 94 12.67 -4.46 -0.96
N ALA A 95 11.53 -3.78 -0.94
CA ALA A 95 11.05 -2.96 -2.04
C ALA A 95 12.08 -1.91 -2.46
N LYS A 96 12.65 -1.16 -1.50
CA LYS A 96 13.72 -0.18 -1.77
C LYS A 96 14.99 -0.84 -2.32
N LYS A 97 15.37 -2.01 -1.77
CA LYS A 97 16.56 -2.77 -2.22
C LYS A 97 16.43 -3.23 -3.67
N TYR A 98 15.24 -3.70 -4.06
CA TYR A 98 14.94 -4.25 -5.38
C TYR A 98 14.22 -3.26 -6.31
N ALA A 99 14.24 -1.96 -5.98
CA ALA A 99 13.52 -0.97 -6.76
C ALA A 99 14.10 -0.77 -8.18
N GLU A 100 15.38 -1.12 -8.41
CA GLU A 100 16.06 -0.97 -9.72
C GLU A 100 15.91 0.44 -10.36
N GLY A 101 15.80 1.48 -9.53
CA GLY A 101 15.60 2.85 -9.99
C GLY A 101 14.14 3.22 -10.26
N ASN A 102 13.17 2.35 -9.98
CA ASN A 102 11.74 2.64 -10.09
C ASN A 102 11.36 3.80 -9.16
N PRO A 103 11.02 4.98 -9.69
CA PRO A 103 10.74 6.17 -8.88
C PRO A 103 9.44 6.01 -8.07
N LEU A 104 8.49 5.18 -8.52
CA LEU A 104 7.23 4.94 -7.79
C LEU A 104 7.48 4.29 -6.42
N ILE A 105 8.57 3.52 -6.31
CA ILE A 105 9.00 2.91 -5.03
C ILE A 105 9.94 3.86 -4.29
N LEU A 106 10.95 4.40 -4.95
CA LEU A 106 12.00 5.21 -4.30
C LEU A 106 11.47 6.54 -3.73
N GLU A 107 10.45 7.12 -4.37
CA GLU A 107 9.83 8.38 -3.96
C GLU A 107 8.55 8.17 -3.15
N SER A 108 8.18 6.92 -2.85
CA SER A 108 7.02 6.60 -1.99
C SER A 108 7.17 7.27 -0.63
N LYS A 109 6.17 8.12 -0.29
CA LYS A 109 6.12 8.82 0.99
C LYS A 109 5.87 7.85 2.13
N LEU A 110 5.03 6.85 1.89
CA LEU A 110 4.70 5.83 2.90
C LEU A 110 5.92 4.94 3.20
N LEU A 111 6.60 4.44 2.16
CA LEU A 111 7.84 3.69 2.31
C LEU A 111 8.87 4.53 3.05
N ASN A 112 9.12 5.77 2.62
CA ASN A 112 10.13 6.62 3.25
C ASN A 112 9.79 6.93 4.72
N LYS A 113 8.51 7.12 5.05
CA LYS A 113 8.03 7.23 6.44
C LYS A 113 8.35 5.97 7.28
N TYR A 114 8.15 4.77 6.73
CA TYR A 114 8.52 3.52 7.42
C TYR A 114 10.03 3.36 7.60
N LEU A 115 10.82 3.90 6.67
CA LEU A 115 12.28 3.78 6.67
C LEU A 115 13.00 4.96 7.34
N GLY A 116 12.27 5.97 7.81
CA GLY A 116 12.81 7.16 8.48
C GLY A 116 13.61 8.09 7.55
N ASN A 117 13.27 8.13 6.25
CA ASN A 117 13.90 8.99 5.24
C ASN A 117 12.97 10.11 4.79
#